data_AF-A0A2S9K2W0-F1
#
_entry.id   AF-A0A2S9K2W0-F1
#
_cell.length_a   1.000
_cell.length_b   1.000
_cell.length_c   1.000
_cell.angle_alpha   90.00
_cell.angle_beta   90.00
_cell.angle_gamma   90.00
#
_symmetry.space_group_name_H-M   'P 1'
#
loop_
_entity.id
_entity.type
_entity.pdbx_description
1 polymer ?
#
loop_
_entity_poly.entity_id
_entity_poly.type
_entity_poly.pdbx_seq_one_letter_code
_entity_poly.pdbx_strand_id
1 'polypeptide(L)' 'MTEESMKNLEAGIPRLAEGAFQRAYYQALTSSGMVLRAVNGQLVETHADGTETVIRAIHHPVQVKVGARFKLKRRDTTA' A
#
# COMPACT_ATOMS: atom_id res chain seq x y z
N MET A 1 2.13 31.67 5.43
CA MET A 1 1.33 30.48 5.10
C MET A 1 0.11 30.48 6.01
N THR A 2 -1.12 30.43 5.49
CA THR A 2 -2.34 30.42 6.33
C THR A 2 -2.86 29.00 6.50
N GLU A 3 -3.62 28.75 7.56
CA GLU A 3 -4.31 27.47 7.80
C GLU A 3 -5.17 27.06 6.59
N GLU A 4 -5.87 28.01 6.00
CA GLU A 4 -6.68 27.81 4.79
C GLU A 4 -5.83 27.38 3.59
N SER A 5 -4.64 27.97 3.42
CA SER A 5 -3.70 27.56 2.37
C SER A 5 -3.23 26.11 2.56
N MET A 6 -2.96 25.71 3.80
CA MET A 6 -2.53 24.34 4.13
C MET A 6 -3.65 23.34 3.87
N LYS A 7 -4.87 23.62 4.34
CA LYS A 7 -6.04 22.76 4.12
C LYS A 7 -6.33 22.52 2.63
N ASN A 8 -6.15 23.56 1.80
CA ASN A 8 -6.32 23.44 0.35
C ASN A 8 -5.26 22.53 -0.30
N LEU A 9 -4.02 22.55 0.19
CA LEU A 9 -2.96 21.65 -0.26
C LEU A 9 -3.20 20.21 0.22
N GLU A 10 -3.63 20.03 1.46
CA GLU A 10 -3.95 18.71 2.04
C GLU A 10 -5.07 17.99 1.28
N ALA A 11 -6.07 18.75 0.79
CA ALA A 11 -7.11 18.21 -0.07
C ALA A 11 -6.56 17.56 -1.37
N GLY A 12 -5.34 17.90 -1.79
CA GLY A 12 -4.65 17.29 -2.91
C GLY A 12 -3.94 15.96 -2.60
N ILE A 13 -3.69 15.64 -1.32
CA ILE A 13 -2.93 14.44 -0.92
C ILE A 13 -3.55 13.14 -1.46
N PRO A 14 -4.87 12.90 -1.38
CA PRO A 14 -5.45 11.65 -1.88
C PRO A 14 -5.19 11.42 -3.38
N ARG A 15 -5.31 12.48 -4.20
CA ARG A 15 -5.05 12.44 -5.64
C ARG A 15 -3.59 12.15 -5.94
N LEU A 16 -2.67 12.79 -5.21
CA LEU A 16 -1.24 12.55 -5.36
C LEU A 16 -0.86 11.13 -4.97
N ALA A 17 -1.45 10.61 -3.89
CA ALA A 17 -1.25 9.23 -3.46
C ALA A 17 -1.72 8.24 -4.52
N GLU A 18 -2.91 8.43 -5.09
CA GLU A 18 -3.44 7.59 -6.16
C GLU A 18 -2.49 7.52 -7.37
N GLY A 19 -2.04 8.68 -7.87
CA GLY A 19 -1.10 8.74 -8.98
C GLY A 19 0.25 8.08 -8.65
N ALA A 20 0.74 8.21 -7.42
CA ALA A 20 1.96 7.54 -6.98
C ALA A 20 1.81 6.01 -6.95
N PHE A 21 0.67 5.49 -6.50
CA PHE A 21 0.38 4.04 -6.52
C PHE A 21 0.32 3.50 -7.94
N GLN A 22 -0.38 4.18 -8.86
CA GLN A 22 -0.45 3.77 -10.26
C GLN A 22 0.93 3.75 -10.91
N ARG A 23 1.74 4.79 -10.68
CA ARG A 23 3.11 4.85 -11.20
C ARG A 23 3.98 3.71 -10.66
N ALA A 24 3.91 3.44 -9.35
CA ALA A 24 4.65 2.34 -8.74
C ALA A 24 4.23 0.97 -9.29
N TYR A 25 2.93 0.77 -9.54
CA TYR A 25 2.41 -0.44 -10.16
C TYR A 25 3.02 -0.67 -11.55
N TYR A 26 2.92 0.31 -12.46
CA TYR A 26 3.47 0.18 -13.81
C TYR A 26 4.99 0.06 -13.81
N GLN A 27 5.68 0.79 -12.92
CA GLN A 27 7.12 0.71 -12.80
C GLN A 27 7.55 -0.70 -12.35
N ALA A 28 6.89 -1.29 -11.35
CA ALA A 28 7.20 -2.66 -10.90
C ALA A 28 6.96 -3.70 -12.00
N LEU A 29 5.82 -3.63 -12.70
CA LEU A 29 5.55 -4.53 -13.83
C LEU A 29 6.60 -4.39 -14.95
N THR A 30 7.03 -3.17 -15.25
CA THR A 30 8.02 -2.92 -16.31
C THR A 30 9.43 -3.34 -15.90
N SER A 31 9.82 -3.08 -14.65
CA SER A 31 11.20 -3.30 -14.18
C SER A 31 11.46 -4.71 -13.64
N SER A 32 10.51 -5.30 -12.92
CA SER A 32 10.65 -6.63 -12.31
C SER A 32 9.73 -7.70 -12.89
N GLY A 33 8.82 -7.34 -13.79
CA GLY A 33 7.88 -8.29 -14.42
C GLY A 33 6.74 -8.74 -13.50
N MET A 34 6.69 -8.26 -12.26
CA MET A 34 5.70 -8.65 -11.26
C MET A 34 5.51 -7.57 -10.18
N VAL A 35 4.35 -7.60 -9.53
CA VAL A 35 3.99 -6.72 -8.40
C VAL A 35 3.12 -7.46 -7.38
N LEU A 36 3.37 -7.21 -6.10
CA LEU A 36 2.52 -7.72 -5.00
C LEU A 36 1.45 -6.69 -4.63
N ARG A 37 0.21 -7.14 -4.53
CA ARG A 37 -0.97 -6.29 -4.28
C ARG A 37 -1.85 -6.87 -3.18
N ALA A 38 -2.44 -5.99 -2.39
CA ALA A 38 -3.51 -6.35 -1.47
C ALA A 38 -4.86 -6.18 -2.18
N VAL A 39 -5.52 -7.30 -2.52
CA VAL A 39 -6.81 -7.32 -3.23
C VAL A 39 -7.79 -8.14 -2.41
N ASN A 40 -8.94 -7.56 -2.04
CA ASN A 40 -10.03 -8.25 -1.34
C ASN A 40 -9.58 -9.04 -0.08
N GLY A 41 -8.66 -8.47 0.70
CA GLY A 41 -8.12 -9.14 1.90
C GLY A 41 -7.12 -10.25 1.61
N GLN A 42 -6.62 -10.36 0.38
CA GLN A 42 -5.61 -11.33 -0.04
C GLN A 42 -4.38 -10.62 -0.57
N LEU A 43 -3.21 -11.23 -0.37
CA LEU A 43 -1.96 -10.84 -1.00
C LEU A 43 -1.86 -11.61 -2.32
N VAL A 44 -1.90 -10.88 -3.42
CA VAL A 44 -1.90 -11.39 -4.79
C VAL A 44 -0.65 -10.92 -5.50
N GLU A 45 0.00 -11.84 -6.19
CA GLU A 45 1.07 -11.58 -7.12
C GLU A 45 0.48 -11.38 -8.52
N THR A 46 0.72 -10.23 -9.13
CA THR A 46 0.31 -9.93 -10.51
C THR A 46 1.56 -9.85 -11.38
N HIS A 47 1.60 -10.61 -12.46
CA HIS A 47 2.69 -10.60 -13.42
C HIS A 47 2.38 -9.70 -14.62
N ALA A 48 3.42 -9.27 -15.33
CA ALA A 48 3.30 -8.41 -16.51
C ALA A 48 2.58 -9.10 -17.70
N ASP A 49 2.51 -10.43 -17.71
CA ASP A 49 1.74 -11.21 -18.68
C ASP A 49 0.23 -11.25 -18.35
N GLY A 50 -0.19 -10.66 -17.23
CA GLY A 50 -1.58 -10.61 -16.77
C GLY A 50 -2.01 -11.79 -15.91
N THR A 51 -1.12 -12.74 -15.61
CA THR A 51 -1.40 -13.82 -14.66
C THR A 51 -1.44 -13.29 -13.22
N GLU A 52 -2.34 -13.84 -12.42
CA GLU A 52 -2.46 -13.51 -10.99
C GLU A 52 -2.42 -14.77 -10.13
N THR A 53 -1.59 -14.74 -9.08
CA THR A 53 -1.43 -15.84 -8.12
C THR A 53 -1.74 -15.35 -6.71
N VAL A 54 -2.69 -15.99 -6.03
CA VAL A 54 -2.98 -15.69 -4.62
C VAL A 54 -1.91 -16.33 -3.75
N ILE A 55 -1.17 -15.53 -2.98
CA ILE A 55 -0.13 -16.02 -2.07
C ILE A 55 -0.76 -16.44 -0.74
N ARG A 56 -1.54 -15.54 -0.12
CA ARG A 56 -2.16 -15.78 1.19
C ARG A 56 -3.21 -14.75 1.55
N ALA A 57 -4.06 -15.06 2.51
CA ALA A 57 -4.91 -14.06 3.16
C ALA A 57 -4.08 -13.05 3.97
N ILE A 58 -4.51 -11.78 3.94
CA ILE A 58 -3.99 -10.70 4.78
C ILE A 58 -4.75 -10.72 6.10
N HIS A 59 -4.04 -10.51 7.21
CA HIS A 59 -4.68 -10.41 8.51
C HIS A 59 -5.63 -9.21 8.57
N HIS A 60 -6.64 -9.31 9.42
CA HIS A 60 -7.60 -8.24 9.64
C HIS A 60 -6.89 -6.90 9.96
N PRO A 61 -7.39 -5.77 9.43
CA PRO A 61 -6.83 -4.46 9.72
C PRO A 61 -6.77 -4.20 11.22
N VAL A 62 -5.65 -3.64 11.68
CA VAL A 62 -5.50 -3.23 13.07
C VAL A 62 -6.29 -1.94 13.27
N GLN A 63 -7.29 -1.97 14.15
CA GLN A 63 -8.03 -0.75 14.51
C GLN A 63 -7.14 0.17 15.37
N VAL A 64 -6.92 1.38 14.87
CA VAL A 64 -6.13 2.41 15.55
C VAL A 64 -7.06 3.41 16.23
N LYS A 65 -7.00 3.49 17.56
CA LYS A 65 -7.69 4.53 18.34
C LYS A 65 -6.80 5.78 18.45
N VAL A 66 -7.41 6.95 18.57
CA VAL A 66 -6.67 8.20 18.80
C VAL A 66 -5.82 8.07 20.07
N GLY A 67 -4.54 8.47 19.98
CA GLY A 67 -3.57 8.32 21.07
C GLY A 67 -2.95 6.92 21.21
N ALA A 68 -3.34 5.95 20.38
CA ALA A 68 -2.71 4.63 20.38
C ALA A 68 -1.26 4.70 19.86
N ARG A 69 -0.35 3.97 20.51
CA ARG A 69 1.05 3.83 20.10
C ARG A 69 1.35 2.36 19.87
N PHE A 70 1.77 2.02 18.65
CA PHE A 70 2.16 0.66 18.29
C PHE A 70 3.68 0.56 18.28
N LYS A 71 4.22 -0.49 18.90
CA LYS A 71 5.63 -0.85 18.74
C LYS A 71 5.69 -1.97 17.72
N LEU A 72 6.41 -1.74 16.63
CA LEU A 72 6.71 -2.81 15.68
C LEU A 72 7.67 -3.79 16.37
N LYS A 73 7.17 -4.96 16.74
CA LYS A 73 8.05 -6.07 17.08
C LYS A 73 8.58 -6.63 15.76
N ARG A 74 9.90 -6.66 15.60
CA ARG A 74 10.51 -7.47 14.53
C ARG A 74 9.98 -8.89 14.70
N ARG A 75 9.48 -9.48 13.61
CA ARG A 75 9.27 -10.92 13.62
C ARG A 75 10.65 -11.55 13.57
N ASP A 76 10.94 -12.43 14.53
CA ASP A 76 12.10 -13.29 14.43
C ASP A 76 11.84 -14.22 13.24
N THR A 77 12.56 -14.00 12.15
CA THR A 77 12.56 -14.92 11.00
C THR A 77 13.34 -16.15 11.43
N THR A 78 12.68 -17.08 12.12
CA THR A 78 13.19 -18.45 12.24
C THR A 78 12.67 -19.23 11.05
N ALA A 79 13.54 -19.38 10.05
CA ALA A 79 13.42 -20.40 9.00
C ALA A 79 14.26 -21.61 9.43
#